data_AF-A0A383UWA7-F1
#
_entry.id   AF-A0A383UWA7-F1
#
_cell.length_a   1.000
_cell.length_b   1.000
_cell.length_c   1.000
_cell.angle_alpha   90.00
_cell.angle_beta   90.00
_cell.angle_gamma   90.00
#
_symmetry.space_group_name_H-M   'P 1'
#
loop_
_entity.id
_entity.type
_entity.pdbx_description
1 polymer ?
#
loop_
_entity_poly.entity_id
_entity_poly.type
_entity_poly.pdbx_seq_one_letter_code
_entity_poly.pdbx_strand_id
1 'polypeptide(L)'
;MKTLKNELRTVMAGTIFENIDGFYKKYFEGTTWANKCKDIAKRYVNRRDKVSFQFPIDPTETNVWEWMKAVQAKFIEPYKPNKTSKNQKPIPLRAQVFQTKGLGQINGGLAPRQIDVFLKSHHLPARTPHDWRDVLVIGELTTSLVGKWTDKFLQISVYMRELFAAQPLRRFAHGFLMFGTQLQLWVYDRSGPYSSDFVKTRENPEKLLNVIAAYMMMSNDELGFDSSIYQDKKKTIITVIDADTLKEKKLYLQPQPFIKQNAIVSRGTTVFLSLDRTFVVKITWRAVRCKSEAELLLKARNVRGLATLIGSSGTCKISQLRSGLSFTEEMKKDIHPPESKMTTACNSAQFGSLNSGGNAELNEGASVAASPSIVLIR
;
A
#
# COMPACT_ATOMS: atom_id res chain seq x y z
N MET A 1 13.75 17.55 -0.20
CA MET A 1 12.57 16.97 0.50
C MET A 1 11.33 17.87 0.36
N LYS A 2 11.41 19.17 0.68
CA LYS A 2 10.27 20.11 0.60
C LYS A 2 9.57 20.16 -0.77
N THR A 3 10.33 20.25 -1.87
CA THR A 3 9.78 20.25 -3.23
C THR A 3 8.94 19.00 -3.52
N LEU A 4 9.48 17.82 -3.21
CA LEU A 4 8.77 16.56 -3.39
C LEU A 4 7.49 16.45 -2.54
N LYS A 5 7.52 16.94 -1.30
CA LYS A 5 6.31 17.00 -0.45
C LYS A 5 5.24 17.92 -1.08
N ASN A 6 5.64 19.03 -1.70
CA ASN A 6 4.70 19.92 -2.40
C ASN A 6 4.13 19.27 -3.67
N GLU A 7 4.93 18.56 -4.46
CA GLU A 7 4.45 17.81 -5.62
C GLU A 7 3.43 16.75 -5.20
N LEU A 8 3.74 15.98 -4.16
CA LEU A 8 2.85 14.95 -3.64
C LEU A 8 1.53 15.54 -3.13
N ARG A 9 1.58 16.73 -2.51
CA ARG A 9 0.38 17.45 -2.09
C ARG A 9 -0.55 17.71 -3.28
N THR A 10 -0.02 18.20 -4.39
CA THR A 10 -0.81 18.45 -5.60
C THR A 10 -1.32 17.15 -6.23
N VAL A 11 -0.46 16.13 -6.33
CA VAL A 11 -0.79 14.85 -6.99
C VAL A 11 -1.89 14.08 -6.25
N MET A 12 -1.95 14.18 -4.92
CA MET A 12 -2.94 13.48 -4.09
C MET A 12 -4.13 14.38 -3.70
N ALA A 13 -4.18 15.62 -4.17
CA ALA A 13 -5.25 16.54 -3.87
C ALA A 13 -6.61 15.93 -4.24
N GLY A 14 -7.54 15.93 -3.28
CA GLY A 14 -8.88 15.38 -3.46
C GLY A 14 -8.97 13.86 -3.54
N THR A 15 -7.89 13.12 -3.25
CA THR A 15 -7.89 11.63 -3.25
C THR A 15 -7.50 11.02 -1.91
N ILE A 16 -7.39 11.85 -0.85
CA ILE A 16 -7.01 11.41 0.50
C ILE A 16 -8.28 11.25 1.31
N PHE A 17 -8.45 10.08 1.92
CA PHE A 17 -9.58 9.81 2.81
C PHE A 17 -9.10 9.34 4.17
N GLU A 18 -9.68 9.87 5.24
CA GLU A 18 -9.43 9.43 6.60
C GLU A 18 -10.64 8.70 7.17
N ASN A 19 -10.41 7.82 8.15
CA ASN A 19 -11.50 7.23 8.95
C ASN A 19 -12.48 6.39 8.12
N ILE A 20 -11.96 5.54 7.24
CA ILE A 20 -12.78 4.72 6.35
C ILE A 20 -13.47 3.60 7.12
N ASP A 21 -14.80 3.55 6.98
CA ASP A 21 -15.63 2.48 7.52
C ASP A 21 -15.29 1.13 6.88
N GLY A 22 -15.26 0.08 7.71
CA GLY A 22 -14.93 -1.28 7.27
C GLY A 22 -13.43 -1.55 7.11
N PHE A 23 -12.54 -0.58 7.35
CA PHE A 23 -11.09 -0.74 7.20
C PHE A 23 -10.55 -1.95 7.99
N TYR A 24 -10.84 -2.02 9.29
CA TYR A 24 -10.40 -3.13 10.14
C TYR A 24 -11.02 -4.46 9.71
N LYS A 25 -12.32 -4.46 9.40
CA LYS A 25 -13.02 -5.66 8.92
C LYS A 25 -12.35 -6.23 7.67
N LYS A 26 -11.94 -5.35 6.74
CA LYS A 26 -11.32 -5.73 5.48
C LYS A 26 -9.88 -6.24 5.62
N TYR A 27 -9.05 -5.54 6.40
CA TYR A 27 -7.61 -5.81 6.43
C TYR A 27 -7.14 -6.60 7.64
N PHE A 28 -7.93 -6.64 8.73
CA PHE A 28 -7.50 -7.18 10.02
C PHE A 28 -8.43 -8.22 10.64
N GLU A 29 -9.57 -8.51 10.00
CA GLU A 29 -10.55 -9.47 10.49
C GLU A 29 -10.95 -10.47 9.39
N GLY A 30 -11.60 -11.56 9.78
CA GLY A 30 -12.10 -12.57 8.83
C GLY A 30 -11.02 -13.37 8.09
N THR A 31 -9.73 -13.10 8.34
CA THR A 31 -8.61 -13.79 7.71
C THR A 31 -8.25 -15.08 8.45
N THR A 32 -7.54 -15.97 7.76
CA THR A 32 -7.06 -17.23 8.35
C THR A 32 -6.12 -16.99 9.54
N TRP A 33 -5.37 -15.88 9.53
CA TRP A 33 -4.43 -15.51 10.59
C TRP A 33 -5.05 -14.68 11.73
N ALA A 34 -6.24 -14.10 11.55
CA ALA A 34 -6.86 -13.23 12.56
C ALA A 34 -7.07 -13.94 13.90
N ASN A 35 -7.46 -15.21 13.90
CA ASN A 35 -7.63 -15.99 15.14
C ASN A 35 -6.30 -16.18 15.87
N LYS A 36 -5.21 -16.43 15.13
CA LYS A 36 -3.86 -16.53 15.69
C LYS A 36 -3.42 -15.20 16.31
N CYS A 37 -3.67 -14.07 15.66
CA CYS A 37 -3.35 -12.77 16.25
C CYS A 37 -4.20 -12.45 17.50
N LYS A 38 -5.48 -12.83 17.50
CA LYS A 38 -6.34 -12.73 18.70
C LYS A 38 -5.80 -13.57 19.87
N ASP A 39 -5.32 -14.78 19.60
CA ASP A 39 -4.73 -15.62 20.64
C ASP A 39 -3.40 -15.06 21.16
N ILE A 40 -2.56 -14.50 20.28
CA ILE A 40 -1.33 -13.80 20.67
C ILE A 40 -1.68 -12.61 21.58
N ALA A 41 -2.65 -11.80 21.20
CA ALA A 41 -3.14 -10.68 22.01
C ALA A 41 -3.66 -11.14 23.38
N LYS A 42 -4.46 -12.22 23.44
CA LYS A 42 -4.91 -12.81 24.71
C LYS A 42 -3.75 -13.27 25.59
N ARG A 43 -2.72 -13.91 25.01
CA ARG A 43 -1.52 -14.33 25.74
C ARG A 43 -0.74 -13.13 26.29
N TYR A 44 -0.71 -12.03 25.55
CA TYR A 44 -0.10 -10.78 25.99
C TYR A 44 -0.83 -10.19 27.20
N VAL A 45 -2.16 -10.06 27.11
CA VAL A 45 -2.99 -9.47 28.17
C VAL A 45 -2.97 -10.30 29.47
N ASN A 46 -2.98 -11.63 29.34
CA ASN A 46 -3.09 -12.56 30.48
C ASN A 46 -1.74 -12.94 31.12
N ARG A 47 -0.63 -12.33 30.69
CA ARG A 47 0.69 -12.70 31.19
C ARG A 47 0.98 -12.08 32.56
N ARG A 48 1.64 -12.83 33.44
CA ARG A 48 2.02 -12.36 34.78
C ARG A 48 3.10 -11.27 34.72
N ASP A 49 4.08 -11.41 33.84
CA ASP A 49 5.18 -10.46 33.59
C ASP A 49 4.83 -9.39 32.55
N LYS A 50 3.54 -9.11 32.30
CA LYS A 50 3.13 -8.11 31.29
C LYS A 50 3.67 -6.70 31.55
N VAL A 51 4.02 -6.40 32.81
CA VAL A 51 4.67 -5.14 33.20
C VAL A 51 5.96 -4.91 32.42
N SER A 52 6.73 -5.97 32.17
CA SER A 52 7.98 -5.92 31.39
C SER A 52 7.77 -5.68 29.89
N PHE A 53 6.52 -5.70 29.41
CA PHE A 53 6.16 -5.49 28.01
C PHE A 53 5.09 -4.40 27.84
N GLN A 54 4.95 -3.51 28.84
CA GLN A 54 4.06 -2.36 28.73
C GLN A 54 4.53 -1.44 27.61
N PHE A 55 3.57 -0.82 26.93
CA PHE A 55 3.86 0.21 25.95
C PHE A 55 4.61 1.38 26.63
N PRO A 56 5.66 1.93 26.02
CA PRO A 56 6.52 2.91 26.68
C PRO A 56 5.76 4.16 27.13
N ILE A 57 6.12 4.66 28.32
CA ILE A 57 5.57 5.91 28.87
C ILE A 57 5.96 7.09 27.98
N ASP A 58 7.21 7.12 27.53
CA ASP A 58 7.71 8.09 26.56
C ASP A 58 7.86 7.42 25.19
N PRO A 59 6.92 7.63 24.25
CA PRO A 59 6.87 6.92 22.97
C PRO A 59 7.82 7.50 21.93
N THR A 60 9.10 7.65 22.27
CA THR A 60 10.16 7.97 21.31
C THR A 60 10.32 6.85 20.29
N GLU A 61 10.89 7.17 19.12
CA GLU A 61 11.18 6.18 18.07
C GLU A 61 11.94 4.97 18.64
N THR A 62 13.01 5.21 19.41
CA THR A 62 13.82 4.18 20.06
C THR A 62 12.99 3.30 20.99
N ASN A 63 12.20 3.91 21.89
CA ASN A 63 11.44 3.15 22.89
C ASN A 63 10.33 2.32 22.24
N VAL A 64 9.65 2.87 21.24
CA VAL A 64 8.61 2.13 20.49
C VAL A 64 9.23 0.98 19.71
N TRP A 65 10.38 1.19 19.07
CA TRP A 65 11.11 0.12 18.39
C TRP A 65 11.54 -1.00 19.34
N GLU A 66 12.11 -0.65 20.50
CA GLU A 66 12.51 -1.63 21.51
C GLU A 66 11.33 -2.45 22.00
N TRP A 67 10.19 -1.80 22.22
CA TRP A 67 8.95 -2.47 22.54
C TRP A 67 8.51 -3.41 21.41
N MET A 68 8.49 -2.97 20.15
CA MET A 68 8.11 -3.80 18.99
C MET A 68 8.98 -5.06 18.88
N LYS A 69 10.30 -4.93 19.01
CA LYS A 69 11.22 -6.08 19.04
C LYS A 69 10.91 -7.03 20.19
N ALA A 70 10.72 -6.50 21.40
CA ALA A 70 10.48 -7.29 22.59
C ALA A 70 9.18 -8.10 22.45
N VAL A 71 8.10 -7.47 21.98
CA VAL A 71 6.83 -8.17 21.81
C VAL A 71 6.86 -9.18 20.66
N GLN A 72 7.56 -8.86 19.57
CA GLN A 72 7.76 -9.79 18.47
C GLN A 72 8.46 -11.08 18.92
N ALA A 73 9.63 -10.94 19.55
CA ALA A 73 10.45 -12.08 19.98
C ALA A 73 9.76 -12.91 21.06
N LYS A 74 8.96 -12.27 21.92
CA LYS A 74 8.37 -12.94 23.09
C LYS A 74 6.96 -13.51 22.83
N PHE A 75 6.16 -12.88 21.97
CA PHE A 75 4.75 -13.26 21.77
C PHE A 75 4.44 -13.75 20.36
N ILE A 76 5.07 -13.20 19.32
CA ILE A 76 4.73 -13.52 17.93
C ILE A 76 5.53 -14.72 17.42
N GLU A 77 6.86 -14.65 17.50
CA GLU A 77 7.76 -15.70 16.98
C GLU A 77 7.58 -17.07 17.65
N PRO A 78 7.45 -17.16 19.01
CA PRO A 78 7.32 -18.44 19.67
C PRO A 78 5.91 -19.03 19.60
N TYR A 79 4.93 -18.30 19.06
CA TYR A 79 3.55 -18.77 19.08
C TYR A 79 3.40 -20.03 18.24
N LYS A 80 2.99 -21.11 18.91
CA LYS A 80 2.49 -22.34 18.32
C LYS A 80 0.99 -22.45 18.64
N PRO A 81 0.13 -22.65 17.63
CA PRO A 81 -1.30 -22.88 17.86
C PRO A 81 -1.49 -24.16 18.67
N ASN A 82 -2.53 -24.22 19.50
CA ASN A 82 -2.86 -25.42 20.26
C ASN A 82 -3.25 -26.56 19.29
N LYS A 83 -2.72 -27.77 19.53
CA LYS A 83 -2.85 -28.96 18.66
C LYS A 83 -4.29 -29.51 18.52
N THR A 84 -5.30 -28.86 19.09
CA THR A 84 -6.68 -29.39 19.15
C THR A 84 -7.39 -29.42 17.80
N SER A 85 -6.86 -28.74 16.77
CA SER A 85 -7.41 -28.74 15.42
C SER A 85 -6.41 -29.34 14.42
N LYS A 86 -6.43 -30.67 14.25
CA LYS A 86 -5.51 -31.43 13.38
C LYS A 86 -5.51 -31.01 11.88
N ASN A 87 -6.37 -30.08 11.46
CA ASN A 87 -6.60 -29.73 10.06
C ASN A 87 -6.20 -28.29 9.65
N GLN A 88 -5.64 -27.46 10.54
CA GLN A 88 -5.20 -26.12 10.14
C GLN A 88 -3.76 -26.13 9.63
N LYS A 89 -3.57 -25.78 8.34
CA LYS A 89 -2.23 -25.55 7.78
C LYS A 89 -1.51 -24.47 8.62
N PRO A 90 -0.24 -24.67 8.99
CA PRO A 90 0.51 -23.69 9.75
C PRO A 90 0.62 -22.38 8.96
N ILE A 91 0.24 -21.27 9.58
CA ILE A 91 0.41 -19.93 9.00
C ILE A 91 1.83 -19.46 9.31
N PRO A 92 2.71 -19.37 8.30
CA PRO A 92 4.09 -18.97 8.51
C PRO A 92 4.18 -17.48 8.82
N LEU A 93 5.22 -17.11 9.57
CA LEU A 93 5.67 -15.73 9.63
C LEU A 93 6.40 -15.43 8.32
N ARG A 94 5.95 -14.38 7.62
CA ARG A 94 6.43 -13.97 6.31
C ARG A 94 7.21 -12.67 6.36
N ALA A 95 7.12 -11.91 7.45
CA ALA A 95 7.86 -10.67 7.63
C ALA A 95 8.49 -10.56 9.01
N GLN A 96 9.48 -9.67 9.11
CA GLN A 96 10.13 -9.26 10.35
C GLN A 96 10.23 -7.73 10.37
N VAL A 97 10.12 -7.12 11.56
CA VAL A 97 10.19 -5.67 11.75
C VAL A 97 11.66 -5.23 11.83
N PHE A 98 11.98 -4.07 11.25
CA PHE A 98 13.29 -3.43 11.22
C PHE A 98 13.14 -1.92 11.41
N GLN A 99 14.25 -1.26 11.75
CA GLN A 99 14.37 0.21 11.75
C GLN A 99 15.61 0.62 10.95
N THR A 100 15.65 1.86 10.50
CA THR A 100 16.91 2.49 10.08
C THR A 100 17.44 3.41 11.18
N LYS A 101 18.75 3.61 11.24
CA LYS A 101 19.43 4.55 12.15
C LYS A 101 19.99 5.77 11.44
N GLY A 102 19.86 5.82 10.12
CA GLY A 102 20.40 6.90 9.30
C GLY A 102 20.04 6.76 7.83
N LEU A 103 20.35 7.79 7.07
CA LEU A 103 20.11 7.86 5.64
C LEU A 103 20.90 6.79 4.87
N GLY A 104 20.31 6.25 3.81
CA GLY A 104 21.01 5.37 2.87
C GLY A 104 21.15 3.91 3.33
N GLN A 105 20.53 3.53 4.44
CA GLN A 105 20.53 2.13 4.91
C GLN A 105 19.61 1.21 4.11
N ILE A 106 18.80 1.74 3.19
CA ILE A 106 17.92 1.00 2.30
C ILE A 106 18.29 1.32 0.85
N ASN A 107 18.68 0.29 0.10
CA ASN A 107 19.09 0.37 -1.31
C ASN A 107 17.90 0.30 -2.27
N GLY A 108 18.13 0.63 -3.55
CA GLY A 108 17.14 0.44 -4.62
C GLY A 108 16.04 1.50 -4.68
N GLY A 109 16.13 2.54 -3.85
CA GLY A 109 15.23 3.69 -3.86
C GLY A 109 15.64 4.74 -4.89
N LEU A 110 14.77 5.70 -5.16
CA LEU A 110 15.02 6.86 -6.02
C LEU A 110 15.94 7.89 -5.34
N ALA A 111 15.96 7.91 -4.00
CA ALA A 111 16.85 8.76 -3.22
C ALA A 111 17.14 8.13 -1.85
N PRO A 112 18.25 8.52 -1.17
CA PRO A 112 18.49 8.12 0.20
C PRO A 112 17.36 8.57 1.13
N ARG A 113 16.79 7.62 1.88
CA ARG A 113 15.77 7.83 2.91
C ARG A 113 16.17 7.14 4.21
N GLN A 114 15.56 7.60 5.30
CA GLN A 114 15.60 6.96 6.61
C GLN A 114 14.14 6.67 6.96
N ILE A 115 13.79 5.40 7.15
CA ILE A 115 12.45 4.99 7.58
C ILE A 115 12.54 4.60 9.05
N ASP A 116 11.66 5.15 9.87
CA ASP A 116 11.64 4.89 11.31
C ASP A 116 11.40 3.39 11.59
N VAL A 117 10.34 2.81 11.00
CA VAL A 117 10.04 1.37 11.12
C VAL A 117 9.58 0.80 9.77
N PHE A 118 9.99 -0.42 9.44
CA PHE A 118 9.46 -1.13 8.28
C PHE A 118 9.47 -2.63 8.49
N LEU A 119 8.60 -3.34 7.77
CA LEU A 119 8.61 -4.80 7.73
C LEU A 119 9.20 -5.26 6.39
N LYS A 120 10.08 -6.26 6.40
CA LYS A 120 10.58 -6.93 5.18
C LYS A 120 10.41 -8.44 5.26
N SER A 121 10.47 -9.10 4.10
CA SER A 121 10.32 -10.55 3.98
C SER A 121 11.28 -11.33 4.88
N HIS A 122 10.74 -12.35 5.57
CA HIS A 122 11.47 -13.25 6.47
C HIS A 122 12.35 -14.27 5.69
N HIS A 123 12.16 -14.40 4.37
CA HIS A 123 12.90 -15.35 3.56
C HIS A 123 14.34 -14.90 3.22
N LEU A 124 14.71 -13.69 3.62
CA LEU A 124 16.04 -13.14 3.36
C LEU A 124 16.98 -13.38 4.55
N PRO A 125 18.25 -13.77 4.32
CA PRO A 125 19.24 -13.86 5.38
C PRO A 125 19.33 -12.57 6.21
N ALA A 126 19.57 -12.70 7.51
CA ALA A 126 19.63 -11.55 8.43
C ALA A 126 20.66 -10.48 8.03
N ARG A 127 21.73 -10.88 7.33
CA ARG A 127 22.80 -9.99 6.85
C ARG A 127 22.52 -9.37 5.47
N THR A 128 21.39 -9.68 4.84
CA THR A 128 21.04 -9.07 3.55
C THR A 128 20.80 -7.57 3.74
N PRO A 129 21.54 -6.70 3.02
CA PRO A 129 21.30 -5.26 3.04
C PRO A 129 19.83 -4.96 2.74
N HIS A 130 19.26 -3.94 3.40
CA HIS A 130 17.88 -3.59 3.14
C HIS A 130 17.74 -3.02 1.73
N ASP A 131 16.65 -3.40 1.05
CA ASP A 131 16.33 -2.95 -0.30
C ASP A 131 14.82 -2.66 -0.35
N TRP A 132 14.44 -1.58 -1.03
CA TRP A 132 13.03 -1.21 -1.19
C TRP A 132 12.20 -2.29 -1.87
N ARG A 133 12.82 -3.19 -2.66
CA ARG A 133 12.15 -4.35 -3.26
C ARG A 133 11.67 -5.39 -2.23
N ASP A 134 12.26 -5.38 -1.03
CA ASP A 134 11.96 -6.35 0.01
C ASP A 134 11.03 -5.78 1.11
N VAL A 135 10.76 -4.46 1.08
CA VAL A 135 9.90 -3.77 2.04
C VAL A 135 8.43 -4.11 1.79
N LEU A 136 7.74 -4.52 2.84
CA LEU A 136 6.34 -4.95 2.82
C LEU A 136 5.41 -3.91 3.44
N VAL A 137 5.81 -3.27 4.53
CA VAL A 137 4.99 -2.29 5.26
C VAL A 137 5.91 -1.19 5.80
N ILE A 138 5.42 0.05 5.83
CA ILE A 138 6.18 1.24 6.26
C ILE A 138 5.50 1.89 7.46
N GLY A 139 6.27 2.18 8.50
CA GLY A 139 5.85 2.91 9.69
C GLY A 139 6.63 4.22 9.82
N GLU A 140 5.91 5.30 10.09
CA GLU A 140 6.49 6.61 10.44
C GLU A 140 6.02 6.98 11.85
N LEU A 141 6.97 7.41 12.68
CA LEU A 141 6.76 7.67 14.09
C LEU A 141 6.99 9.15 14.39
N THR A 142 6.21 9.68 15.33
CA THR A 142 6.44 10.99 15.90
C THR A 142 5.89 11.06 17.31
N THR A 143 6.56 11.78 18.20
CA THR A 143 6.03 12.10 19.54
C THR A 143 5.06 13.29 19.51
N SER A 144 5.05 14.08 18.42
CA SER A 144 4.28 15.32 18.32
C SER A 144 2.83 15.05 17.90
N LEU A 145 1.87 15.38 18.77
CA LEU A 145 0.42 15.24 18.49
C LEU A 145 -0.17 16.45 17.73
N VAL A 146 0.45 17.64 17.81
CA VAL A 146 -0.14 18.91 17.32
C VAL A 146 0.61 19.41 16.08
N GLY A 147 -0.15 19.80 15.04
CA GLY A 147 0.33 20.61 13.90
C GLY A 147 1.26 19.92 12.90
N LYS A 148 1.71 18.68 13.16
CA LYS A 148 2.65 17.95 12.29
C LYS A 148 2.04 16.80 11.49
N TRP A 149 0.73 16.56 11.61
CA TRP A 149 0.07 15.46 10.89
C TRP A 149 0.34 15.52 9.39
N THR A 150 0.11 16.67 8.76
CA THR A 150 0.31 16.83 7.30
C THR A 150 1.76 16.59 6.89
N ASP A 151 2.74 17.04 7.70
CA ASP A 151 4.15 16.83 7.40
C ASP A 151 4.55 15.35 7.47
N LYS A 152 4.02 14.62 8.47
CA LYS A 152 4.25 13.18 8.68
C LYS A 152 3.50 12.33 7.68
N PHE A 153 2.26 12.69 7.34
CA PHE A 153 1.51 12.11 6.23
C PHE A 153 2.27 12.27 4.89
N LEU A 154 2.78 13.46 4.61
CA LEU A 154 3.61 13.68 3.41
C LEU A 154 4.94 12.92 3.49
N GLN A 155 5.51 12.73 4.68
CA GLN A 155 6.72 11.92 4.86
C GLN A 155 6.48 10.44 4.51
N ILE A 156 5.44 9.81 5.07
CA ILE A 156 5.10 8.43 4.71
C ILE A 156 4.70 8.33 3.24
N SER A 157 4.06 9.35 2.67
CA SER A 157 3.76 9.41 1.22
C SER A 157 5.04 9.40 0.37
N VAL A 158 6.09 10.12 0.79
CA VAL A 158 7.41 10.05 0.13
C VAL A 158 7.93 8.61 0.14
N TYR A 159 7.82 7.89 1.26
CA TYR A 159 8.26 6.50 1.35
C TYR A 159 7.40 5.56 0.51
N MET A 160 6.08 5.77 0.45
CA MET A 160 5.19 5.02 -0.44
C MET A 160 5.57 5.21 -1.91
N ARG A 161 5.99 6.42 -2.29
CA ARG A 161 6.53 6.70 -3.63
C ARG A 161 7.80 5.89 -3.92
N GLU A 162 8.74 5.81 -2.98
CA GLU A 162 9.94 4.97 -3.11
C GLU A 162 9.56 3.49 -3.26
N LEU A 163 8.61 3.03 -2.44
CA LEU A 163 8.11 1.65 -2.45
C LEU A 163 7.48 1.28 -3.79
N PHE A 164 6.56 2.10 -4.32
CA PHE A 164 5.96 1.86 -5.63
C PHE A 164 6.98 1.96 -6.78
N ALA A 165 8.02 2.78 -6.65
CA ALA A 165 9.08 2.86 -7.65
C ALA A 165 9.97 1.59 -7.66
N ALA A 166 10.20 0.99 -6.49
CA ALA A 166 10.94 -0.27 -6.37
C ALA A 166 10.07 -1.49 -6.69
N GLN A 167 8.76 -1.40 -6.45
CA GLN A 167 7.77 -2.46 -6.65
C GLN A 167 6.64 -1.98 -7.58
N PRO A 168 6.92 -1.71 -8.87
CA PRO A 168 5.98 -1.04 -9.77
C PRO A 168 4.72 -1.85 -10.08
N LEU A 169 4.76 -3.17 -9.91
CA LEU A 169 3.62 -4.08 -10.12
C LEU A 169 2.76 -4.27 -8.88
N ARG A 170 3.10 -3.61 -7.77
CA ARG A 170 2.30 -3.65 -6.55
C ARG A 170 0.97 -2.91 -6.75
N ARG A 171 -0.11 -3.54 -6.28
CA ARG A 171 -1.49 -3.05 -6.41
C ARG A 171 -1.83 -2.01 -5.35
N PHE A 172 -1.44 -2.28 -4.12
CA PHE A 172 -1.55 -1.37 -2.98
C PHE A 172 -0.46 -1.67 -1.95
N ALA A 173 -0.19 -0.73 -1.05
CA ALA A 173 0.81 -0.87 0.00
C ALA A 173 0.24 -0.45 1.35
N HIS A 174 0.64 -1.16 2.40
CA HIS A 174 0.28 -0.84 3.78
C HIS A 174 1.32 0.07 4.42
N GLY A 175 0.85 0.95 5.29
CA GLY A 175 1.70 1.67 6.21
C GLY A 175 0.95 2.10 7.45
N PHE A 176 1.64 2.74 8.37
CA PHE A 176 1.02 3.30 9.56
C PHE A 176 1.76 4.55 10.03
N LEU A 177 0.99 5.45 10.63
CA LEU A 177 1.48 6.64 11.31
C LEU A 177 1.26 6.45 12.81
N MET A 178 2.29 6.73 13.60
CA MET A 178 2.18 6.71 15.06
C MET A 178 2.49 8.08 15.64
N PHE A 179 1.48 8.73 16.20
CA PHE A 179 1.57 10.03 16.87
C PHE A 179 1.53 9.80 18.39
N GLY A 180 2.69 9.59 18.99
CA GLY A 180 2.88 9.27 20.39
C GLY A 180 2.17 7.98 20.76
N THR A 181 0.92 8.08 21.21
CA THR A 181 0.09 6.94 21.62
C THR A 181 -1.12 6.72 20.71
N GLN A 182 -1.17 7.40 19.57
CA GLN A 182 -2.24 7.26 18.58
C GLN A 182 -1.68 6.61 17.32
N LEU A 183 -2.23 5.46 16.95
CA LEU A 183 -1.89 4.73 15.73
C LEU A 183 -2.96 4.96 14.68
N GLN A 184 -2.55 5.31 13.47
CA GLN A 184 -3.42 5.39 12.31
C GLN A 184 -2.87 4.47 11.22
N LEU A 185 -3.67 3.54 10.74
CA LEU A 185 -3.27 2.60 9.69
C LEU A 185 -3.62 3.17 8.33
N TRP A 186 -2.79 2.92 7.32
CA TRP A 186 -2.94 3.49 5.99
C TRP A 186 -2.79 2.41 4.93
N VAL A 187 -3.58 2.54 3.87
CA VAL A 187 -3.40 1.82 2.62
C VAL A 187 -3.28 2.84 1.49
N TYR A 188 -2.27 2.65 0.64
CA TYR A 188 -2.07 3.44 -0.57
C TYR A 188 -2.34 2.52 -1.75
N ASP A 189 -3.30 2.86 -2.60
CA ASP A 189 -3.46 2.26 -3.92
C ASP A 189 -3.19 3.30 -5.02
N ARG A 190 -3.42 2.94 -6.28
CA ARG A 190 -3.18 3.84 -7.42
C ARG A 190 -4.24 4.93 -7.60
N SER A 191 -5.31 4.90 -6.80
CA SER A 191 -6.36 5.92 -6.74
C SER A 191 -6.25 6.82 -5.51
N GLY A 192 -5.32 6.58 -4.59
CA GLY A 192 -5.04 7.45 -3.46
C GLY A 192 -4.90 6.73 -2.12
N PRO A 193 -4.43 7.46 -1.10
CA PRO A 193 -4.32 6.93 0.25
C PRO A 193 -5.63 7.00 1.01
N TYR A 194 -5.87 5.99 1.84
CA TYR A 194 -6.97 5.99 2.78
C TYR A 194 -6.59 5.31 4.10
N SER A 195 -7.20 5.76 5.20
CA SER A 195 -6.80 5.36 6.54
C SER A 195 -7.91 4.74 7.38
N SER A 196 -7.50 4.05 8.44
CA SER A 196 -8.36 3.71 9.57
C SER A 196 -8.60 4.92 10.47
N ASP A 197 -9.54 4.77 11.40
CA ASP A 197 -9.60 5.60 12.59
C ASP A 197 -8.31 5.52 13.43
N PHE A 198 -8.13 6.50 14.30
CA PHE A 198 -7.09 6.48 15.31
C PHE A 198 -7.36 5.42 16.38
N VAL A 199 -6.34 4.61 16.67
CA VAL A 199 -6.32 3.68 17.79
C VAL A 199 -5.38 4.19 18.87
N LYS A 200 -5.93 4.36 20.08
CA LYS A 200 -5.14 4.68 21.27
C LYS A 200 -4.35 3.44 21.73
N THR A 201 -3.05 3.42 21.44
CA THR A 201 -2.14 2.31 21.72
C THR A 201 -1.76 2.19 23.18
N ARG A 202 -1.77 3.29 23.96
CA ARG A 202 -1.51 3.21 25.40
C ARG A 202 -2.62 2.47 26.14
N GLU A 203 -3.86 2.74 25.76
CA GLU A 203 -5.04 2.11 26.35
C GLU A 203 -5.22 0.67 25.82
N ASN A 204 -4.77 0.39 24.59
CA ASN A 204 -4.95 -0.90 23.92
C ASN A 204 -3.65 -1.38 23.24
N PRO A 205 -2.56 -1.65 23.97
CA PRO A 205 -1.29 -2.07 23.39
C PRO A 205 -1.37 -3.40 22.64
N GLU A 206 -2.33 -4.26 23.02
CA GLU A 206 -2.63 -5.50 22.33
C GLU A 206 -3.18 -5.28 20.92
N LYS A 207 -3.80 -4.13 20.62
CA LYS A 207 -4.20 -3.79 19.24
C LYS A 207 -3.00 -3.52 18.36
N LEU A 208 -1.99 -2.79 18.86
CA LEU A 208 -0.74 -2.58 18.12
C LEU A 208 0.01 -3.91 17.92
N LEU A 209 0.05 -4.76 18.95
CA LEU A 209 0.59 -6.12 18.84
C LEU A 209 -0.15 -6.94 17.76
N ASN A 210 -1.48 -6.89 17.75
CA ASN A 210 -2.31 -7.57 16.75
C ASN A 210 -1.98 -7.07 15.33
N VAL A 211 -1.85 -5.76 15.13
CA VAL A 211 -1.46 -5.17 13.83
C VAL A 211 -0.07 -5.65 13.37
N ILE A 212 0.92 -5.66 14.27
CA ILE A 212 2.28 -6.14 13.93
C ILE A 212 2.24 -7.63 13.57
N ALA A 213 1.56 -8.45 14.39
CA ALA A 213 1.41 -9.88 14.14
C ALA A 213 0.66 -10.15 12.81
N ALA A 214 -0.35 -9.34 12.51
CA ALA A 214 -1.09 -9.38 11.25
C ALA A 214 -0.15 -9.14 10.06
N TYR A 215 0.57 -8.02 10.04
CA TYR A 215 1.51 -7.72 8.95
C TYR A 215 2.61 -8.77 8.79
N MET A 216 3.05 -9.39 9.88
CA MET A 216 3.99 -10.50 9.83
C MET A 216 3.42 -11.79 9.26
N MET A 217 2.09 -11.95 9.19
CA MET A 217 1.41 -13.15 8.72
C MET A 217 0.63 -12.96 7.42
N MET A 218 0.38 -11.73 6.97
CA MET A 218 -0.30 -11.46 5.71
C MET A 218 0.41 -12.14 4.54
N SER A 219 -0.39 -12.72 3.65
CA SER A 219 0.06 -13.24 2.36
C SER A 219 0.49 -12.11 1.41
N ASN A 220 1.17 -12.49 0.32
CA ASN A 220 1.53 -11.54 -0.73
C ASN A 220 0.31 -10.79 -1.30
N ASP A 221 -0.82 -11.47 -1.49
CA ASP A 221 -2.04 -10.83 -1.98
C ASP A 221 -2.60 -9.81 -0.96
N GLU A 222 -2.61 -10.15 0.34
CA GLU A 222 -3.05 -9.23 1.41
C GLU A 222 -2.09 -8.05 1.59
N LEU A 223 -0.82 -8.21 1.24
CA LEU A 223 0.18 -7.15 1.18
C LEU A 223 0.14 -6.36 -0.15
N GLY A 224 -0.75 -6.72 -1.07
CA GLY A 224 -0.99 -5.99 -2.31
C GLY A 224 -0.09 -6.36 -3.48
N PHE A 225 0.63 -7.49 -3.42
CA PHE A 225 1.23 -8.09 -4.61
C PHE A 225 0.16 -8.74 -5.49
N ASP A 226 0.48 -8.96 -6.76
CA ASP A 226 -0.39 -9.67 -7.70
C ASP A 226 0.11 -11.11 -7.87
N SER A 227 -0.65 -12.08 -7.39
CA SER A 227 -0.31 -13.51 -7.48
C SER A 227 -0.21 -14.06 -8.90
N SER A 228 -0.75 -13.35 -9.91
CA SER A 228 -0.57 -13.71 -11.32
C SER A 228 0.82 -13.34 -11.88
N ILE A 229 1.59 -12.56 -11.11
CA ILE A 229 2.90 -12.03 -11.49
C ILE A 229 3.96 -12.63 -10.57
N TYR A 230 4.94 -13.31 -11.15
CA TYR A 230 6.11 -13.79 -10.44
C TYR A 230 7.32 -12.92 -10.79
N GLN A 231 8.03 -12.41 -9.78
CA GLN A 231 9.25 -11.63 -9.97
C GLN A 231 10.39 -12.19 -9.13
N ASP A 232 11.56 -12.39 -9.76
CA ASP A 232 12.81 -12.62 -9.07
C ASP A 232 13.92 -11.72 -9.64
N LYS A 233 15.16 -11.90 -9.13
CA LYS A 233 16.31 -11.08 -9.56
C LYS A 233 16.72 -11.32 -11.02
N LYS A 234 16.29 -12.42 -11.64
CA LYS A 234 16.70 -12.84 -12.99
C LYS A 234 15.61 -12.59 -14.03
N LYS A 235 14.32 -12.69 -13.65
CA LYS A 235 13.20 -12.58 -14.58
C LYS A 235 11.91 -12.16 -13.90
N THR A 236 11.03 -11.54 -14.70
CA THR A 236 9.61 -11.38 -14.38
C THR A 236 8.81 -12.33 -15.26
N ILE A 237 7.84 -13.03 -14.68
CA ILE A 237 6.93 -13.94 -15.39
C ILE A 237 5.51 -13.43 -15.19
N ILE A 238 4.78 -13.32 -16.29
CA ILE A 238 3.36 -12.98 -16.29
C ILE A 238 2.58 -13.97 -17.14
N THR A 239 1.29 -14.14 -16.83
CA THR A 239 0.36 -14.92 -17.65
C THR A 239 -0.58 -13.98 -18.38
N VAL A 240 -0.73 -14.18 -19.69
CA VAL A 240 -1.70 -13.47 -20.54
C VAL A 240 -2.58 -14.45 -21.30
N ILE A 241 -3.72 -13.98 -21.78
CA ILE A 241 -4.53 -14.69 -22.78
C ILE A 241 -4.03 -14.25 -24.15
N ASP A 242 -3.56 -15.21 -24.94
CA ASP A 242 -3.10 -14.99 -26.31
C ASP A 242 -4.27 -14.57 -27.21
N ALA A 243 -4.06 -13.52 -28.00
CA ALA A 243 -5.14 -12.86 -28.76
C ALA A 243 -5.68 -13.72 -29.91
N ASP A 244 -4.90 -14.69 -30.40
CA ASP A 244 -5.28 -15.58 -31.50
C ASP A 244 -5.89 -16.87 -30.99
N THR A 245 -5.18 -17.51 -30.05
CA THR A 245 -5.54 -18.86 -29.59
C THR A 245 -6.53 -18.84 -28.42
N LEU A 246 -6.72 -17.69 -27.77
CA LEU A 246 -7.50 -17.53 -26.54
C LEU A 246 -7.05 -18.42 -25.38
N LYS A 247 -5.82 -18.94 -25.45
CA LYS A 247 -5.21 -19.78 -24.42
C LYS A 247 -4.27 -18.98 -23.53
N GLU A 248 -4.08 -19.46 -22.31
CA GLU A 248 -3.08 -18.90 -21.41
C GLU A 248 -1.67 -19.09 -21.97
N LYS A 249 -0.87 -18.02 -21.87
CA LYS A 249 0.51 -17.96 -22.33
C LYS A 249 1.35 -17.28 -21.28
N LYS A 250 2.39 -17.97 -20.82
CA LYS A 250 3.39 -17.40 -19.91
C LYS A 250 4.43 -16.62 -20.71
N LEU A 251 4.70 -15.41 -20.28
CA LEU A 251 5.71 -14.53 -20.86
C LEU A 251 6.86 -14.37 -19.88
N TYR A 252 8.08 -14.44 -20.40
CA TYR A 252 9.31 -14.24 -19.65
C TYR A 252 9.91 -12.90 -20.04
N LEU A 253 10.05 -12.04 -19.04
CA LEU A 253 10.40 -10.64 -19.20
C LEU A 253 11.72 -10.34 -18.49
N GLN A 254 12.37 -9.26 -18.91
CA GLN A 254 13.51 -8.70 -18.20
C GLN A 254 13.16 -8.49 -16.71
N PRO A 255 14.11 -8.67 -15.78
CA PRO A 255 13.85 -8.53 -14.36
C PRO A 255 13.46 -7.10 -13.95
N GLN A 256 13.94 -6.10 -14.69
CA GLN A 256 13.65 -4.69 -14.46
C GLN A 256 12.80 -4.12 -15.61
N PRO A 257 11.84 -3.23 -15.29
CA PRO A 257 11.06 -2.57 -16.32
C PRO A 257 11.94 -1.58 -17.11
N PHE A 258 11.63 -1.46 -18.40
CA PHE A 258 12.20 -0.46 -19.30
C PHE A 258 11.64 0.94 -19.03
N ILE A 259 10.33 1.04 -18.76
CA ILE A 259 9.67 2.28 -18.35
C ILE A 259 8.87 2.00 -17.07
N LYS A 260 8.95 2.92 -16.11
CA LYS A 260 8.10 2.86 -14.91
C LYS A 260 7.67 4.26 -14.49
N GLN A 261 6.39 4.40 -14.14
CA GLN A 261 5.85 5.63 -13.56
C GLN A 261 5.96 5.57 -12.03
N ASN A 262 6.67 6.54 -11.45
CA ASN A 262 6.93 6.59 -10.00
C ASN A 262 5.82 7.28 -9.20
N ALA A 263 4.78 7.83 -9.85
CA ALA A 263 3.69 8.51 -9.16
C ALA A 263 2.79 7.53 -8.39
N ILE A 264 2.35 7.94 -7.20
CA ILE A 264 1.44 7.16 -6.33
C ILE A 264 0.07 7.10 -7.02
N VAL A 265 -0.59 8.25 -7.13
CA VAL A 265 -1.89 8.40 -7.81
C VAL A 265 -1.63 8.61 -9.29
N SER A 266 -1.80 7.54 -10.08
CA SER A 266 -1.57 7.58 -11.52
C SER A 266 -2.06 6.30 -12.19
N ARG A 267 -1.89 6.25 -13.52
CA ARG A 267 -2.05 5.01 -14.28
C ARG A 267 -0.97 3.96 -13.97
N GLY A 268 0.09 4.30 -13.23
CA GLY A 268 1.14 3.36 -12.83
C GLY A 268 1.79 2.62 -14.00
N THR A 269 1.87 3.27 -15.17
CA THR A 269 2.31 2.60 -16.40
C THR A 269 3.72 2.03 -16.22
N THR A 270 3.82 0.73 -16.42
CA THR A 270 5.06 -0.04 -16.32
C THR A 270 5.23 -0.86 -17.59
N VAL A 271 6.40 -0.78 -18.20
CA VAL A 271 6.70 -1.41 -19.47
C VAL A 271 7.91 -2.33 -19.30
N PHE A 272 7.76 -3.58 -19.72
CA PHE A 272 8.81 -4.58 -19.71
C PHE A 272 9.15 -5.00 -21.13
N LEU A 273 10.42 -5.30 -21.35
CA LEU A 273 10.87 -6.00 -22.55
C LEU A 273 10.84 -7.50 -22.28
N SER A 274 10.56 -8.29 -23.32
CA SER A 274 10.85 -9.72 -23.31
C SER A 274 12.35 -10.01 -23.12
N LEU A 275 12.68 -11.24 -22.76
CA LEU A 275 14.08 -11.64 -22.59
C LEU A 275 14.90 -11.46 -23.88
N ASP A 276 14.31 -11.78 -25.03
CA ASP A 276 14.87 -11.64 -26.38
C ASP A 276 14.61 -10.25 -27.01
N ARG A 277 13.90 -9.35 -26.30
CA ARG A 277 13.54 -7.99 -26.73
C ARG A 277 12.70 -7.92 -28.02
N THR A 278 12.00 -9.00 -28.37
CA THR A 278 11.12 -9.06 -29.55
C THR A 278 9.73 -8.48 -29.32
N PHE A 279 9.30 -8.33 -28.06
CA PHE A 279 8.01 -7.74 -27.72
C PHE A 279 8.06 -6.93 -26.42
N VAL A 280 7.02 -6.11 -26.25
CA VAL A 280 6.86 -5.20 -25.13
C VAL A 280 5.59 -5.54 -24.37
N VAL A 281 5.69 -5.66 -23.05
CA VAL A 281 4.54 -5.79 -22.16
C VAL A 281 4.31 -4.48 -21.46
N LYS A 282 3.15 -3.88 -21.68
CA LYS A 282 2.70 -2.67 -21.00
C LYS A 282 1.63 -3.03 -19.97
N ILE A 283 1.85 -2.61 -18.72
CA ILE A 283 0.95 -2.80 -17.60
C ILE A 283 0.50 -1.43 -17.13
N THR A 284 -0.80 -1.16 -17.13
CA THR A 284 -1.33 0.18 -16.83
C THR A 284 -2.71 0.13 -16.20
N TRP A 285 -2.94 0.93 -15.17
CA TRP A 285 -4.23 1.17 -14.54
C TRP A 285 -5.08 2.05 -15.47
N ARG A 286 -6.21 1.53 -15.94
CA ARG A 286 -7.11 2.15 -16.91
C ARG A 286 -8.41 2.64 -16.27
N ALA A 287 -8.82 3.87 -16.53
CA ALA A 287 -10.14 4.39 -16.15
C ALA A 287 -11.31 3.45 -16.57
N VAL A 288 -12.26 3.19 -15.68
CA VAL A 288 -13.34 2.18 -15.84
C VAL A 288 -14.20 2.42 -17.09
N ARG A 289 -14.42 3.68 -17.49
CA ARG A 289 -15.31 4.04 -18.61
C ARG A 289 -14.63 3.99 -20.00
N CYS A 290 -13.35 3.65 -20.08
CA CYS A 290 -12.63 3.60 -21.35
C CYS A 290 -12.55 2.16 -21.91
N LYS A 291 -12.70 2.03 -23.24
CA LYS A 291 -12.36 0.80 -23.98
C LYS A 291 -10.94 0.36 -23.61
N SER A 292 -10.73 -0.94 -23.45
CA SER A 292 -9.40 -1.44 -23.13
C SER A 292 -8.44 -1.18 -24.29
N GLU A 293 -7.17 -0.87 -23.97
CA GLU A 293 -6.15 -0.74 -25.00
C GLU A 293 -6.01 -2.03 -25.83
N ALA A 294 -6.22 -3.19 -25.21
CA ALA A 294 -6.31 -4.47 -25.90
C ALA A 294 -7.45 -4.50 -26.94
N GLU A 295 -8.67 -4.06 -26.59
CA GLU A 295 -9.79 -3.97 -27.55
C GLU A 295 -9.48 -3.01 -28.71
N LEU A 296 -8.83 -1.87 -28.42
CA LEU A 296 -8.47 -0.89 -29.45
C LEU A 296 -7.42 -1.46 -30.41
N LEU A 297 -6.38 -2.11 -29.89
CA LEU A 297 -5.33 -2.73 -30.71
C LEU A 297 -5.84 -3.95 -31.48
N LEU A 298 -6.80 -4.70 -30.92
CA LEU A 298 -7.45 -5.79 -31.64
C LEU A 298 -8.23 -5.27 -32.86
N LYS A 299 -8.92 -4.13 -32.72
CA LYS A 299 -9.63 -3.47 -33.83
C LYS A 299 -8.69 -2.85 -34.86
N ALA A 300 -7.55 -2.34 -34.42
CA ALA A 300 -6.53 -1.73 -35.27
C ALA A 300 -5.50 -2.75 -35.81
N ARG A 301 -5.80 -4.04 -35.70
CA ARG A 301 -4.90 -5.10 -36.14
C ARG A 301 -4.64 -4.99 -37.65
N ASN A 302 -3.40 -5.21 -38.06
CA ASN A 302 -2.92 -5.09 -39.45
C ASN A 302 -2.88 -3.66 -40.02
N VAL A 303 -3.08 -2.63 -39.20
CA VAL A 303 -2.83 -1.24 -39.62
C VAL A 303 -1.32 -0.98 -39.58
N ARG A 304 -0.75 -0.59 -40.73
CA ARG A 304 0.68 -0.29 -40.86
C ARG A 304 1.09 0.83 -39.89
N GLY A 305 2.19 0.62 -39.17
CA GLY A 305 2.74 1.59 -38.21
C GLY A 305 2.06 1.58 -36.83
N LEU A 306 0.98 0.81 -36.66
CA LEU A 306 0.40 0.54 -35.34
C LEU A 306 0.91 -0.78 -34.78
N ALA A 307 0.98 -0.81 -33.47
CA ALA A 307 1.54 -1.91 -32.72
C ALA A 307 0.55 -3.08 -32.66
N THR A 308 1.03 -4.33 -32.74
CA THR A 308 0.16 -5.50 -32.87
C THR A 308 -0.08 -6.16 -31.51
N LEU A 309 -1.35 -6.33 -31.11
CA LEU A 309 -1.70 -7.09 -29.92
C LEU A 309 -1.37 -8.56 -30.09
N ILE A 310 -0.57 -9.11 -29.18
CA ILE A 310 -0.27 -10.56 -29.13
C ILE A 310 -1.07 -11.23 -28.01
N GLY A 311 -1.37 -10.53 -26.93
CA GLY A 311 -2.14 -11.05 -25.82
C GLY A 311 -2.48 -9.99 -24.78
N SER A 312 -3.45 -10.29 -23.94
CA SER A 312 -3.83 -9.39 -22.85
C SER A 312 -4.31 -10.15 -21.63
N SER A 313 -4.27 -9.50 -20.48
CA SER A 313 -4.89 -9.98 -19.27
C SER A 313 -5.57 -8.83 -18.53
N GLY A 314 -6.77 -9.11 -18.03
CA GLY A 314 -7.45 -8.25 -17.07
C GLY A 314 -7.00 -8.62 -15.67
N THR A 315 -6.62 -7.62 -14.88
CA THR A 315 -6.31 -7.80 -13.46
C THR A 315 -7.38 -7.10 -12.61
N CYS A 316 -7.18 -6.99 -11.28
CA CYS A 316 -8.22 -6.52 -10.36
C CYS A 316 -8.59 -5.03 -10.55
N LYS A 317 -9.87 -4.68 -10.39
CA LYS A 317 -10.33 -3.28 -10.40
C LYS A 317 -10.06 -2.60 -9.05
N ILE A 318 -9.90 -1.28 -9.03
CA ILE A 318 -9.86 -0.50 -7.77
C ILE A 318 -11.12 -0.75 -6.93
N SER A 319 -12.31 -0.84 -7.55
CA SER A 319 -13.54 -1.17 -6.84
C SER A 319 -13.52 -2.55 -6.18
N GLN A 320 -12.84 -3.53 -6.79
CA GLN A 320 -12.60 -4.83 -6.17
C GLN A 320 -11.59 -4.71 -5.02
N LEU A 321 -10.51 -3.94 -5.20
CA LEU A 321 -9.54 -3.68 -4.14
C LEU A 321 -10.17 -2.97 -2.94
N ARG A 322 -11.13 -2.07 -3.16
CA ARG A 322 -11.83 -1.29 -2.13
C ARG A 322 -13.15 -1.91 -1.69
N SER A 323 -13.52 -3.08 -2.21
CA SER A 323 -14.76 -3.78 -1.83
C SER A 323 -14.85 -3.97 -0.31
N GLY A 324 -16.00 -3.62 0.27
CA GLY A 324 -16.26 -3.69 1.71
C GLY A 324 -15.75 -2.49 2.52
N LEU A 325 -15.32 -1.42 1.86
CA LEU A 325 -15.04 -0.11 2.45
C LEU A 325 -16.09 0.90 1.99
N SER A 326 -16.47 1.82 2.87
CA SER A 326 -17.37 2.91 2.53
C SER A 326 -16.63 4.24 2.52
N PHE A 327 -16.82 5.01 1.45
CA PHE A 327 -16.20 6.33 1.28
C PHE A 327 -17.29 7.39 1.20
N THR A 328 -17.14 8.48 1.94
CA THR A 328 -18.02 9.65 1.91
C THR A 328 -17.23 10.94 1.67
N GLU A 329 -17.88 12.03 1.26
CA GLU A 329 -17.18 13.31 1.11
C GLU A 329 -16.68 13.86 2.46
N GLU A 330 -17.35 13.56 3.59
CA GLU A 330 -16.90 14.04 4.91
C GLU A 330 -15.57 13.40 5.35
N MET A 331 -15.26 12.20 4.83
CA MET A 331 -14.00 11.51 5.07
C MET A 331 -12.83 12.10 4.28
N LYS A 332 -13.09 12.97 3.31
CA LYS A 332 -12.06 13.52 2.43
C LYS A 332 -11.20 14.54 3.17
N LYS A 333 -9.89 14.36 3.08
CA LYS A 333 -8.92 15.25 3.73
C LYS A 333 -8.31 16.22 2.74
N ASP A 334 -8.47 17.51 3.02
CA ASP A 334 -7.69 18.55 2.36
C ASP A 334 -6.37 18.79 3.12
N ILE A 335 -5.28 18.85 2.37
CA ILE A 335 -3.92 19.12 2.85
C ILE A 335 -3.27 20.32 2.16
N HIS A 336 -4.05 21.08 1.37
CA HIS A 336 -3.62 22.37 0.85
C HIS A 336 -3.27 23.32 2.00
N PRO A 337 -2.22 24.14 1.87
CA PRO A 337 -2.01 25.23 2.81
C PRO A 337 -3.27 26.08 2.80
N PRO A 338 -3.75 26.57 3.95
CA PRO A 338 -4.81 27.57 3.95
C PRO A 338 -4.36 28.72 3.03
N GLU A 339 -5.20 29.07 2.05
CA GLU A 339 -4.92 30.21 1.18
C GLU A 339 -4.61 31.41 2.08
N SER A 340 -3.43 32.02 1.91
CA SER A 340 -3.23 33.35 2.49
C SER A 340 -4.29 34.22 1.83
N LYS A 341 -5.27 34.70 2.61
CA LYS A 341 -6.21 35.69 2.13
C LYS A 341 -5.39 36.89 1.63
N MET A 342 -5.10 36.95 0.33
CA MET A 342 -4.82 38.20 -0.31
C MET A 342 -6.15 38.95 -0.28
N THR A 343 -6.26 39.93 0.60
CA THR A 343 -7.31 40.94 0.56
C THR A 343 -7.17 41.72 -0.73
N THR A 344 -7.72 41.17 -1.80
CA THR A 344 -8.10 41.95 -2.97
C THR A 344 -9.60 42.14 -2.85
N ALA A 345 -10.01 43.35 -2.43
CA ALA A 345 -11.39 43.75 -2.46
C ALA A 345 -11.89 43.66 -3.91
N CYS A 346 -12.86 42.78 -4.16
CA CYS A 346 -13.68 42.86 -5.35
C CYS A 346 -15.09 42.39 -5.02
N ASN A 347 -16.05 43.17 -5.50
CA ASN A 347 -17.40 43.28 -5.02
C ASN A 347 -18.22 41.99 -5.22
N SER A 348 -19.16 41.80 -4.28
CA SER A 348 -20.17 40.76 -4.28
C SER A 348 -20.99 40.74 -5.58
N ALA A 349 -21.00 39.60 -6.26
CA ALA A 349 -22.08 39.20 -7.15
C ALA A 349 -22.63 37.85 -6.65
N GLN A 350 -23.89 37.87 -6.22
CA GLN A 350 -24.64 36.70 -5.77
C GLN A 350 -24.76 35.68 -6.91
N PHE A 351 -24.50 34.40 -6.62
CA PHE A 351 -25.15 33.31 -7.34
C PHE A 351 -25.64 32.26 -6.35
N GLY A 352 -26.89 31.85 -6.58
CA GLY A 352 -27.79 31.23 -5.62
C GLY A 352 -27.37 29.86 -5.11
N SER A 353 -27.79 29.62 -3.87
CA SER A 353 -27.85 28.32 -3.21
C SER A 353 -28.83 27.41 -3.96
N LEU A 354 -28.37 26.22 -4.34
CA LEU A 354 -29.22 25.05 -4.42
C LEU A 354 -28.67 24.00 -3.47
N ASN A 355 -29.35 23.88 -2.33
CA ASN A 355 -29.30 22.68 -1.50
C ASN A 355 -29.88 21.51 -2.30
N SER A 356 -29.09 20.44 -2.44
CA SER A 356 -29.64 19.09 -2.57
C SER A 356 -28.81 18.16 -1.71
N GLY A 357 -29.33 17.89 -0.51
CA GLY A 357 -28.86 16.80 0.33
C GLY A 357 -29.12 15.48 -0.37
N GLY A 358 -28.06 14.74 -0.63
CA GLY A 358 -28.10 13.37 -1.09
C GLY A 358 -26.84 12.68 -0.58
N ASN A 359 -27.01 11.76 0.38
CA ASN A 359 -25.96 10.84 0.78
C ASN A 359 -25.66 9.92 -0.41
N ALA A 360 -24.75 10.36 -1.28
CA ALA A 360 -24.22 9.54 -2.34
C ALA A 360 -23.07 8.72 -1.75
N GLU A 361 -23.26 7.41 -1.61
CA GLU A 361 -22.14 6.49 -1.41
C GLU A 361 -21.15 6.66 -2.56
N LEU A 362 -19.96 7.18 -2.26
CA LEU A 362 -18.88 7.32 -3.23
C LEU A 362 -18.13 6.00 -3.38
N ASN A 363 -18.85 4.91 -3.60
CA ASN A 363 -18.24 3.67 -4.09
C ASN A 363 -17.54 3.89 -5.45
N GLU A 364 -17.76 5.06 -6.09
CA GLU A 364 -17.10 5.52 -7.31
C GLU A 364 -16.50 6.96 -7.22
N GLY A 365 -16.16 7.47 -6.02
CA GLY A 365 -15.73 8.86 -5.82
C GLY A 365 -14.39 9.26 -6.47
N ALA A 366 -14.44 10.34 -7.26
CA ALA A 366 -13.36 11.11 -7.90
C ALA A 366 -12.53 10.37 -8.97
N SER A 367 -12.98 10.54 -10.22
CA SER A 367 -12.26 10.37 -11.51
C SER A 367 -10.79 9.89 -11.47
N VAL A 368 -10.54 8.60 -11.24
CA VAL A 368 -9.79 7.64 -12.09
C VAL A 368 -9.99 6.27 -11.43
N ALA A 369 -11.22 5.74 -11.42
CA ALA A 369 -11.45 4.35 -11.01
C ALA A 369 -10.75 3.47 -12.06
N ALA A 370 -9.78 2.64 -11.66
CA ALA A 370 -8.92 1.97 -12.63
C ALA A 370 -8.88 0.44 -12.58
N SER A 371 -8.67 -0.21 -13.73
CA SER A 371 -8.35 -1.64 -13.85
C SER A 371 -6.98 -1.79 -14.51
N PRO A 372 -6.01 -2.54 -13.96
CA PRO A 372 -4.75 -2.78 -14.64
C PRO A 372 -5.02 -3.66 -15.86
N SER A 373 -4.61 -3.16 -17.01
CA SER A 373 -4.61 -3.89 -18.27
C SER A 373 -3.17 -4.26 -18.54
N ILE A 374 -2.92 -5.55 -18.71
CA ILE A 374 -1.68 -6.04 -19.29
C ILE A 374 -1.92 -6.14 -20.79
N VAL A 375 -1.13 -5.41 -21.55
CA VAL A 375 -1.20 -5.39 -23.02
C VAL A 375 0.16 -5.80 -23.54
N LEU A 376 0.21 -6.93 -24.22
CA LEU A 376 1.39 -7.41 -24.91
C LEU A 376 1.33 -6.95 -26.37
N ILE A 377 2.37 -6.24 -26.78
CA ILE A 377 2.43 -5.56 -28.06
C ILE A 377 3.75 -5.90 -28.77
N ARG A 378 3.67 -6.14 -30.08
CA ARG A 378 4.82 -6.28 -30.98
C ARG A 378 4.92 -5.09 -31.93
#